data_AF-A0A7X5P9Z2-F1
#
_entry.id   AF-A0A7X5P9Z2-F1
#
_cell.length_a   1.000
_cell.length_b   1.000
_cell.length_c   1.000
_cell.angle_alpha   90.00
_cell.angle_beta   90.00
_cell.angle_gamma   90.00
#
_symmetry.space_group_name_H-M   'P 1'
#
loop_
_entity.id
_entity.type
_entity.pdbx_description
1 polymer ?
#
loop_
_entity_poly.entity_id
_entity_poly.type
_entity_poly.pdbx_seq_one_letter_code
_entity_poly.pdbx_strand_id
1 'polypeptide(L)'
;MENVLVYPAIYKHFKNKYYATMGISNPINNEEEMETLNLDEGHLVAYHTELEKKVVLLKLKNKEIVHDAKYSKEILVLYKTLYDDTGIYVRPIDMFLSEVDKKKYPNIKQVFRFELQKF
;
A
#
# COMPACT_ATOMS: atom_id res chain seq x y z
N MET A 1 0.71 -3.46 -21.62
CA MET A 1 0.71 -2.20 -20.87
C MET A 1 1.16 -2.56 -19.47
N GLU A 2 2.20 -1.90 -18.97
CA GLU A 2 2.68 -2.12 -17.60
C GLU A 2 1.65 -1.51 -16.63
N ASN A 3 1.20 -2.28 -15.64
CA ASN A 3 0.27 -1.77 -14.62
C ASN A 3 1.06 -0.92 -13.63
N VAL A 4 1.20 0.37 -13.92
CA VAL A 4 1.95 1.30 -13.08
C VAL A 4 1.04 1.87 -11.99
N LEU A 5 1.55 1.96 -10.76
CA LEU A 5 0.83 2.56 -9.64
C LEU A 5 0.61 4.06 -9.89
N VAL A 6 -0.63 4.51 -9.67
CA VAL A 6 -1.03 5.92 -9.67
C VAL A 6 -1.57 6.27 -8.28
N TYR A 7 -1.15 7.42 -7.75
CA TYR A 7 -1.69 7.96 -6.50
C TYR A 7 -1.56 9.50 -6.48
N PRO A 8 -2.51 10.21 -5.83
CA PRO A 8 -3.76 9.67 -5.29
C PRO A 8 -4.72 9.24 -6.40
N ALA A 9 -5.36 8.07 -6.26
CA ALA A 9 -6.29 7.55 -7.26
C ALA A 9 -7.26 6.51 -6.69
N ILE A 10 -8.35 6.25 -7.42
CA ILE A 10 -9.34 5.23 -7.06
C ILE A 10 -9.05 3.95 -7.84
N TYR A 11 -9.02 2.84 -7.12
CA TYR A 11 -8.86 1.50 -7.68
C TYR A 11 -10.06 0.63 -7.35
N LYS A 12 -10.45 -0.22 -8.31
CA LYS A 12 -11.42 -1.29 -8.12
C LYS A 12 -10.68 -2.61 -7.90
N HIS A 13 -10.90 -3.21 -6.74
CA HIS A 13 -10.46 -4.57 -6.50
C HIS A 13 -11.35 -5.56 -7.24
N PHE A 14 -10.79 -6.67 -7.71
CA PHE A 14 -11.50 -7.69 -8.49
C PHE A 14 -12.72 -8.31 -7.79
N LYS A 15 -12.82 -8.14 -6.46
CA LYS A 15 -14.00 -8.49 -5.65
C LYS A 15 -15.06 -7.38 -5.57
N ASN A 16 -15.08 -6.46 -6.53
CA ASN A 16 -16.05 -5.38 -6.66
C ASN A 16 -16.10 -4.42 -5.44
N LYS A 17 -14.93 -4.14 -4.86
CA LYS A 17 -14.74 -3.19 -3.77
C LYS A 17 -13.83 -2.05 -4.24
N TYR A 18 -14.04 -0.85 -3.74
CA TYR A 18 -13.28 0.34 -4.14
C TYR A 18 -12.33 0.80 -3.03
N TYR A 19 -11.17 1.28 -3.46
CA TYR A 19 -10.08 1.70 -2.60
C TYR A 19 -9.46 2.99 -3.15
N ALA A 20 -9.01 3.87 -2.28
CA ALA A 20 -8.22 5.05 -2.64
C ALA A 20 -6.75 4.81 -2.28
N THR A 21 -5.85 4.89 -3.25
CA THR A 21 -4.41 4.96 -3.03
C THR A 21 -4.02 6.39 -2.65
N MET A 22 -3.08 6.53 -1.73
CA MET A 22 -2.67 7.84 -1.19
C MET A 22 -1.17 8.08 -1.34
N GLY A 23 -0.37 7.03 -1.43
CA GLY A 23 1.08 7.12 -1.46
C GLY A 23 1.77 5.76 -1.41
N ILE A 24 3.08 5.81 -1.21
CA ILE A 24 3.92 4.64 -0.99
C ILE A 24 4.76 4.82 0.27
N SER A 25 5.22 3.72 0.87
CA SER A 25 6.29 3.73 1.85
C SER A 25 7.48 2.92 1.40
N ASN A 26 8.68 3.48 1.61
CA ASN A 26 9.94 2.85 1.26
C ASN A 26 10.51 2.07 2.45
N PRO A 27 11.12 0.90 2.24
CA PRO A 27 11.78 0.14 3.30
C PRO A 27 13.05 0.86 3.76
N ILE A 28 13.28 0.91 5.06
CA ILE A 28 14.53 1.40 5.66
C ILE A 28 15.15 0.32 6.54
N ASN A 29 16.47 0.12 6.41
CA ASN A 29 17.18 -0.95 7.12
C ASN A 29 17.93 -0.46 8.37
N ASN A 30 18.09 0.86 8.53
CA ASN A 30 18.97 1.41 9.56
C ASN A 30 18.16 2.03 10.71
N GLU A 31 18.30 1.44 11.90
CA GLU A 31 17.75 1.99 13.15
C GLU A 31 18.33 3.39 13.43
N GLU A 32 19.61 3.64 13.09
CA GLU A 32 20.24 4.95 13.23
C GLU A 32 19.64 6.00 12.28
N GLU A 33 19.22 5.62 11.07
CA GLU A 33 18.48 6.55 10.20
C GLU A 33 17.12 6.87 10.83
N MET A 34 16.38 5.88 11.34
CA MET A 34 15.09 6.17 12.00
C MET A 34 15.23 7.03 13.26
N GLU A 35 16.32 6.89 14.03
CA GLU A 35 16.59 7.69 15.24
C GLU A 35 17.08 9.10 14.91
N THR A 36 17.89 9.27 13.85
CA THR A 36 18.37 10.60 13.39
C THR A 36 17.34 11.36 12.56
N LEU A 37 16.36 10.66 11.97
CA LEU A 37 15.19 11.24 11.32
C LEU A 37 14.25 11.79 12.39
N ASN A 38 14.65 12.94 12.96
CA ASN A 38 13.86 13.83 13.81
C ASN A 38 12.34 13.68 13.55
N LEU A 39 11.66 12.90 14.40
CA LEU A 39 10.27 12.41 14.30
C LEU A 39 9.19 13.52 14.40
N ASP A 40 9.50 14.74 13.98
CA ASP A 40 8.70 15.96 14.18
C ASP A 40 7.40 16.00 13.34
N GLU A 41 7.19 15.12 12.36
CA GLU A 41 5.96 15.11 11.53
C GLU A 41 4.95 14.00 11.89
N GLY A 42 5.23 13.20 12.92
CA GLY A 42 4.34 12.15 13.41
C GLY A 42 4.47 10.81 12.67
N HIS A 43 3.61 9.87 13.04
CA HIS A 43 3.60 8.51 12.50
C HIS A 43 2.19 8.12 12.07
N LEU A 44 2.11 7.20 11.12
CA LEU A 44 0.87 6.55 10.71
C LEU A 44 0.89 5.11 11.20
N VAL A 45 -0.26 4.62 11.68
CA VAL A 45 -0.44 3.20 11.96
C VAL A 45 -1.27 2.60 10.82
N ALA A 46 -0.67 1.67 10.09
CA ALA A 46 -1.31 1.00 8.97
C ALA A 46 -1.43 -0.51 9.24
N TYR A 47 -2.46 -1.15 8.69
CA TYR A 47 -2.62 -2.60 8.72
C TYR A 47 -1.96 -3.22 7.49
N HIS A 48 -0.93 -4.04 7.70
CA HIS A 48 -0.24 -4.74 6.63
C HIS A 48 -1.02 -5.98 6.21
N THR A 49 -1.59 -5.99 5.01
CA THR A 49 -2.57 -7.03 4.63
C THR A 49 -1.98 -8.43 4.51
N GLU A 50 -0.70 -8.56 4.12
CA GLU A 50 -0.09 -9.89 3.99
C GLU A 50 0.44 -10.47 5.30
N LEU A 51 0.71 -9.59 6.28
CA LEU A 51 1.23 -10.01 7.59
C LEU A 51 0.14 -10.03 8.66
N GLU A 52 -1.06 -9.55 8.30
CA GLU A 52 -2.22 -9.44 9.17
C GLU A 52 -1.94 -8.76 10.52
N LYS A 53 -1.10 -7.71 10.48
CA LYS A 53 -0.69 -6.96 11.69
C LYS A 53 -0.54 -5.48 11.42
N LYS A 54 -0.61 -4.68 12.49
CA LYS A 54 -0.34 -3.25 12.44
C LYS A 54 1.16 -3.01 12.32
N VAL A 55 1.53 -2.05 11.47
CA VAL A 55 2.89 -1.55 11.30
C VAL A 55 2.88 -0.04 11.44
N VAL A 56 3.99 0.51 11.92
CA VAL A 56 4.18 1.96 12.02
C VAL A 56 4.90 2.43 10.76
N LEU A 57 4.35 3.47 10.13
CA LEU A 57 4.98 4.19 9.04
C LEU A 57 5.43 5.54 9.58
N LEU A 58 6.69 5.90 9.33
CA LEU A 58 7.25 7.17 9.75
C LEU A 58 7.17 8.17 8.62
N LYS A 59 6.81 9.41 8.95
CA LYS A 59 6.86 10.52 8.00
C LYS A 59 8.12 11.33 8.27
N LEU A 60 8.95 11.45 7.25
CA LEU A 60 10.23 12.15 7.32
C LEU A 60 10.04 13.64 7.02
N LYS A 61 11.04 14.47 7.38
CA LYS A 61 11.00 15.93 7.12
C LYS A 61 10.87 16.30 5.64
N ASN A 62 11.36 15.46 4.73
CA ASN A 62 11.19 15.60 3.29
C ASN A 62 9.81 15.11 2.79
N LYS A 63 8.90 14.74 3.70
CA LYS A 63 7.57 14.18 3.46
C LYS A 63 7.54 12.76 2.90
N GLU A 64 8.68 12.10 2.77
CA GLU A 64 8.71 10.67 2.45
C GLU A 64 8.09 9.86 3.59
N ILE A 65 7.45 8.76 3.23
CA ILE A 65 6.93 7.80 4.18
C ILE A 65 7.83 6.57 4.11
N VAL A 66 8.26 6.08 5.26
CA VAL A 66 9.13 4.91 5.36
C VAL A 66 8.57 3.89 6.34
N HIS A 67 8.98 2.64 6.18
CA HIS A 67 8.69 1.56 7.11
C HIS A 67 9.94 0.76 7.40
N ASP A 68 10.00 0.18 8.59
CA ASP A 68 11.07 -0.74 8.96
C ASP A 68 11.06 -1.97 8.03
N ALA A 69 12.20 -2.23 7.37
CA ALA A 69 12.36 -3.30 6.41
C ALA A 69 12.12 -4.71 6.99
N LYS A 70 12.08 -4.87 8.32
CA LYS A 70 11.65 -6.12 8.96
C LYS A 70 10.21 -6.51 8.64
N TYR A 71 9.37 -5.54 8.28
CA TYR A 71 8.00 -5.80 7.87
C TYR A 71 7.92 -6.13 6.38
N SER A 72 8.66 -5.41 5.54
CA SER A 72 8.73 -5.69 4.11
C SER A 72 9.98 -5.05 3.54
N LYS A 73 10.73 -5.79 2.72
CA LYS A 73 11.84 -5.25 1.93
C LYS A 73 11.38 -4.61 0.62
N GLU A 74 10.08 -4.66 0.32
CA GLU A 74 9.46 -4.08 -0.86
C GLU A 74 8.82 -2.73 -0.52
N ILE A 75 8.61 -1.90 -1.54
CA ILE A 75 7.75 -0.71 -1.45
C ILE A 75 6.34 -1.16 -1.09
N LEU A 76 5.72 -0.48 -0.12
CA LEU A 76 4.32 -0.72 0.23
C LEU A 76 3.42 0.37 -0.35
N VAL A 77 2.28 0.00 -0.89
CA VAL A 77 1.22 0.91 -1.32
C VAL A 77 0.36 1.27 -0.12
N LEU A 78 0.17 2.56 0.14
CA LEU A 78 -0.77 3.06 1.15
C LEU A 78 -2.13 3.27 0.50
N TYR A 79 -3.16 2.61 1.03
CA TYR A 79 -4.51 2.74 0.52
C TYR A 79 -5.56 2.60 1.62
N LYS A 80 -6.76 3.12 1.37
CA LYS A 80 -7.93 3.05 2.26
C LYS A 80 -9.12 2.48 1.50
N THR A 81 -10.01 1.78 2.18
CA THR A 81 -11.32 1.38 1.66
C THR A 81 -12.21 2.60 1.43
N LEU A 82 -13.13 2.50 0.48
CA LEU A 82 -14.16 3.51 0.20
C LEU A 82 -15.57 3.05 0.59
N TYR A 83 -15.66 2.09 1.50
CA TYR A 83 -16.93 1.44 1.87
C TYR A 83 -17.07 1.12 3.36
N ASP A 84 -16.07 1.45 4.18
CA ASP A 84 -16.11 1.29 5.64
C ASP A 84 -15.16 2.29 6.33
N ASP A 85 -15.22 2.34 7.66
CA ASP A 85 -14.41 3.25 8.49
C ASP A 85 -13.08 2.63 8.94
N THR A 86 -12.54 1.69 8.18
CA THR A 86 -11.25 1.06 8.53
C THR A 86 -10.08 2.05 8.37
N GLY A 87 -8.97 1.75 9.04
CA GLY A 87 -7.76 2.58 8.99
C GLY A 87 -7.03 2.52 7.64
N ILE A 88 -5.76 2.91 7.66
CA ILE A 88 -4.88 2.82 6.50
C ILE A 88 -4.45 1.35 6.33
N TYR A 89 -4.47 0.86 5.10
CA TYR A 89 -3.87 -0.41 4.72
C TYR A 89 -2.54 -0.19 3.99
N VAL A 90 -1.65 -1.16 4.16
CA VAL A 90 -0.43 -1.29 3.35
C VAL A 90 -0.29 -2.69 2.77
N ARG A 91 0.22 -2.76 1.54
CA ARG A 91 0.45 -4.01 0.80
C ARG A 91 1.68 -3.85 -0.10
N PRO A 92 2.52 -4.88 -0.29
CA PRO A 92 3.62 -4.84 -1.26
C PRO A 92 3.14 -4.46 -2.66
N ILE A 93 3.90 -3.59 -3.33
CA ILE A 93 3.53 -2.99 -4.62
C ILE A 93 3.31 -4.05 -5.70
N ASP A 94 4.18 -5.05 -5.78
CA ASP A 94 4.07 -6.13 -6.77
C ASP A 94 2.78 -6.93 -6.56
N MET A 95 2.38 -7.14 -5.30
CA MET A 95 1.13 -7.81 -5.00
C MET A 95 -0.10 -6.94 -5.25
N PHE A 96 0.01 -5.62 -5.07
CA PHE A 96 -1.06 -4.69 -5.39
C PHE A 96 -1.30 -4.61 -6.91
N LEU A 97 -0.22 -4.55 -7.69
CA LEU A 97 -0.26 -4.44 -9.15
C LEU A 97 -0.39 -5.80 -9.86
N SER A 98 -0.29 -6.91 -9.12
CA SER A 98 -0.37 -8.27 -9.67
C SER A 98 -1.66 -8.56 -10.43
N GLU A 99 -1.57 -9.52 -11.35
CA GLU A 99 -2.74 -10.09 -12.02
C GLU A 99 -3.64 -10.86 -11.05
N VAL A 100 -4.92 -10.95 -11.39
CA VAL A 100 -5.84 -11.87 -10.73
C VAL A 100 -5.37 -13.29 -11.01
N ASP A 101 -5.30 -14.11 -9.96
CA ASP A 101 -5.06 -15.54 -10.10
C ASP A 101 -6.23 -16.19 -10.87
N LYS A 102 -6.05 -16.38 -12.18
CA LYS A 102 -7.06 -16.97 -13.07
C LYS A 102 -7.29 -18.46 -12.82
N LYS A 103 -6.36 -19.17 -12.18
CA LYS A 103 -6.60 -20.57 -11.78
C LYS A 103 -7.59 -20.63 -10.63
N LYS A 104 -7.43 -19.74 -9.65
CA LYS A 104 -8.34 -19.64 -8.49
C LYS A 104 -9.66 -18.93 -8.82
N TYR A 105 -9.63 -17.96 -9.72
CA TYR A 105 -10.79 -17.13 -10.08
C TYR A 105 -10.99 -17.08 -11.61
N PRO A 106 -11.35 -18.21 -12.25
CA PRO A 106 -11.40 -18.33 -13.71
C PRO A 106 -12.43 -17.40 -14.37
N ASN A 107 -13.49 -17.05 -13.66
CA ASN A 107 -14.60 -16.27 -14.21
C ASN A 107 -14.43 -14.75 -14.03
N ILE A 108 -13.34 -14.29 -13.38
CA ILE A 108 -13.10 -12.87 -13.18
C ILE A 108 -12.55 -12.27 -14.47
N LYS A 109 -13.30 -11.34 -15.07
CA LYS A 109 -12.90 -10.63 -16.29
C LYS A 109 -11.74 -9.66 -16.05
N GLN A 110 -11.71 -9.03 -14.87
CA GLN A 110 -10.66 -8.10 -14.43
C GLN A 110 -9.27 -8.74 -14.57
N VAL A 111 -8.31 -8.03 -15.15
CA VAL A 111 -6.95 -8.56 -15.40
C VAL A 111 -6.10 -8.41 -14.15
N PHE A 112 -6.07 -7.22 -13.57
CA PHE A 112 -5.27 -6.92 -12.38
C PHE A 112 -6.09 -7.03 -11.10
N ARG A 113 -5.44 -7.33 -9.96
CA ARG A 113 -6.12 -7.38 -8.66
C ARG A 113 -6.79 -6.06 -8.32
N PHE A 114 -6.13 -4.96 -8.64
CA PHE A 114 -6.61 -3.60 -8.52
C PHE A 114 -6.49 -2.91 -9.88
N GLU A 115 -7.61 -2.41 -10.41
CA GLU A 115 -7.63 -1.65 -11.67
C GLU A 115 -7.98 -0.19 -11.41
N LEU A 116 -7.16 0.72 -11.96
CA LEU A 116 -7.36 2.16 -11.88
C LEU A 116 -8.72 2.54 -12.48
N GLN A 117 -9.51 3.28 -11.73
CA GLN A 117 -10.80 3.81 -12.18
C GLN A 117 -10.60 5.26 -12.66
N LYS A 118 -11.08 5.53 -13.88
CA LYS A 118 -11.14 6.87 -14.45
C LYS A 118 -12.60 7.32 -14.41
N PHE A 119 -12.85 8.49 -13.84
CA PHE A 119 -14.15 9.15 -13.83
C PHE A 119 -14.12 10.36 -14.77
#